data_AF-A0A535S9R7-F1
#
_entry.id   AF-A0A535S9R7-F1
#
_cell.length_a   1.000
_cell.length_b   1.000
_cell.length_c   1.000
_cell.angle_alpha   90.00
_cell.angle_beta   90.00
_cell.angle_gamma   90.00
#
_symmetry.space_group_name_H-M   'P 1'
#
loop_
_entity.id
_entity.type
_entity.pdbx_description
1 polymer ?
#
loop_
_entity_poly.entity_id
_entity_poly.type
_entity_poly.pdbx_seq_one_letter_code
_entity_poly.pdbx_strand_id
1 'polypeptide(L)'
;MVTTVLVDPQSEAVVLPAELVALVARQAVNEGPTRAAWPGLTFYRFEQRVGTHWDKVSSVSLGMVVQGRKRVRAGSINYFYDPFHYLVMKRELRFQAEILQAAPERPFLSFVLQLQPELVNEVYDEMNRLVPDILHIEPTPPTPDVYVMALDQPLVGAVQRFLLALESEPERGVLASTYLREIAYRLLRSEQRVWLLESAARENHGNVITAAIAFMKQEMHHPLSVRDLA
;
A
#
# COMPACT_ATOMS: atom_id res chain seq x y z
N MET A 1 -26.70 10.54 -7.48
CA MET A 1 -26.78 9.06 -7.55
C MET A 1 -25.54 8.49 -6.89
N VAL A 2 -25.65 7.43 -6.10
CA VAL A 2 -24.51 6.76 -5.47
C VAL A 2 -24.04 5.66 -6.43
N THR A 3 -22.79 5.74 -6.87
CA THR A 3 -22.20 4.73 -7.77
C THR A 3 -21.51 3.67 -6.94
N THR A 4 -21.70 2.40 -7.28
CA THR A 4 -21.10 1.26 -6.57
C THR A 4 -20.14 0.57 -7.53
N VAL A 5 -18.86 0.50 -7.16
CA VAL A 5 -17.88 -0.32 -7.86
C VAL A 5 -17.85 -1.68 -7.16
N LEU A 6 -18.43 -2.68 -7.81
CA LEU A 6 -18.31 -4.09 -7.44
C LEU A 6 -17.27 -4.71 -8.35
N VAL A 7 -16.30 -5.43 -7.78
CA VAL A 7 -15.38 -6.21 -8.59
C VAL A 7 -16.04 -7.55 -8.93
N ASP A 8 -15.91 -7.97 -10.18
CA ASP A 8 -16.51 -9.18 -10.73
C ASP A 8 -15.94 -10.44 -10.04
N PRO A 9 -16.77 -11.33 -9.48
CA PRO A 9 -16.31 -12.54 -8.80
C PRO A 9 -15.67 -13.62 -9.69
N GLN A 10 -15.54 -13.41 -11.01
CA GLN A 10 -15.13 -14.44 -11.99
C GLN A 10 -13.62 -14.51 -12.32
N SER A 11 -12.74 -13.69 -11.74
CA SER A 11 -11.29 -13.91 -11.89
C SER A 11 -10.82 -15.03 -10.97
N GLU A 12 -9.93 -15.90 -11.47
CA GLU A 12 -9.28 -16.97 -10.70
C GLU A 12 -8.72 -16.39 -9.38
N ALA A 13 -9.46 -16.61 -8.29
CA ALA A 13 -9.27 -15.83 -7.07
C ALA A 13 -7.92 -16.18 -6.44
N VAL A 14 -7.03 -15.19 -6.32
CA VAL A 14 -5.75 -15.37 -5.63
C VAL A 14 -6.03 -15.79 -4.19
N VAL A 15 -5.55 -16.98 -3.83
CA VAL A 15 -5.57 -17.45 -2.46
C VAL A 15 -4.42 -16.80 -1.72
N LEU A 16 -4.73 -15.96 -0.72
CA LEU A 16 -3.72 -15.37 0.13
C LEU A 16 -2.99 -16.46 0.93
N PRO A 17 -1.65 -16.41 0.99
CA PRO A 17 -0.88 -17.30 1.84
C PRO A 17 -1.30 -17.16 3.30
N ALA A 18 -1.46 -18.28 4.00
CA ALA A 18 -1.78 -18.28 5.45
C ALA A 18 -0.74 -17.47 6.26
N GLU A 19 0.52 -17.50 5.83
CA GLU A 19 1.59 -16.72 6.46
C GLU A 19 1.36 -15.21 6.34
N LEU A 20 0.82 -14.70 5.24
CA LEU A 20 0.51 -13.28 5.10
C LEU A 20 -0.58 -12.84 6.08
N VAL A 21 -1.61 -13.67 6.25
CA VAL A 21 -2.67 -13.43 7.24
C VAL A 21 -2.08 -13.45 8.65
N ALA A 22 -1.22 -14.42 8.95
CA ALA A 22 -0.54 -14.53 10.24
C ALA A 22 0.37 -13.32 10.53
N LEU A 23 1.16 -12.86 9.55
CA LEU A 23 1.99 -11.66 9.64
C LEU A 23 1.18 -10.43 10.03
N VAL A 24 0.10 -10.16 9.30
CA VAL A 24 -0.79 -9.02 9.60
C VAL A 24 -1.43 -9.19 10.97
N ALA A 25 -1.86 -10.40 11.35
CA ALA A 25 -2.45 -10.67 12.66
C ALA A 25 -1.47 -10.43 13.82
N ARG A 26 -0.19 -10.79 13.66
CA ARG A 26 0.87 -10.53 14.66
C ARG A 26 1.13 -9.04 14.84
N GLN A 27 1.05 -8.26 13.76
CA GLN A 27 1.33 -6.83 13.78
C GLN A 27 0.11 -5.97 14.19
N ALA A 28 -1.11 -6.45 13.93
CA ALA A 28 -2.36 -5.79 14.33
C ALA A 28 -2.73 -6.15 15.78
N VAL A 29 -1.89 -5.70 16.72
CA VAL A 29 -1.93 -6.16 18.12
C VAL A 29 -3.18 -5.70 18.88
N ASN A 30 -3.72 -4.53 18.53
CA ASN A 30 -4.85 -3.91 19.22
C ASN A 30 -6.08 -3.80 18.31
N GLU A 31 -7.28 -3.80 18.90
CA GLU A 31 -8.52 -3.40 18.22
C GLU A 31 -8.36 -1.98 17.66
N GLY A 32 -8.68 -1.79 16.38
CA GLY A 32 -8.47 -0.55 15.65
C GLY A 32 -7.11 -0.46 14.95
N PRO A 33 -6.62 0.77 14.70
CA PRO A 33 -5.37 1.00 13.99
C PRO A 33 -4.14 0.75 14.87
N THR A 34 -3.17 0.01 14.35
CA THR A 34 -1.84 -0.18 14.93
C THR A 34 -0.78 0.34 13.96
N ARG A 35 -0.06 1.40 14.34
CA ARG A 35 1.05 1.93 13.53
C ARG A 35 2.23 0.98 13.56
N ALA A 36 2.79 0.67 12.40
CA ALA A 36 3.97 -0.16 12.30
C ALA A 36 5.25 0.62 12.58
N ALA A 37 6.36 -0.10 12.75
CA ALA A 37 7.69 0.51 12.81
C ALA A 37 8.12 1.17 11.47
N TRP A 38 7.55 0.72 10.35
CA TRP A 38 7.79 1.35 9.05
C TRP A 38 6.93 2.62 8.89
N PRO A 39 7.52 3.77 8.55
CA PRO A 39 6.76 5.00 8.32
C PRO A 39 5.69 4.84 7.24
N GLY A 40 4.46 5.26 7.53
CA GLY A 40 3.34 5.19 6.59
C GLY A 40 2.67 3.81 6.47
N LEU A 41 3.07 2.82 7.27
CA LEU A 41 2.36 1.54 7.38
C LEU A 41 1.49 1.50 8.63
N THR A 42 0.21 1.16 8.46
CA THR A 42 -0.75 0.97 9.56
C THR A 42 -1.51 -0.33 9.35
N PHE A 43 -1.53 -1.18 10.37
CA PHE A 43 -2.35 -2.39 10.42
C PHE A 43 -3.69 -2.10 11.10
N TYR A 44 -4.72 -2.87 10.76
CA TYR A 44 -6.04 -2.73 11.34
C TYR A 44 -6.58 -4.10 11.73
N ARG A 45 -7.05 -4.21 12.98
CA ARG A 45 -7.82 -5.35 13.48
C ARG A 45 -9.19 -4.86 13.93
N PHE A 46 -10.25 -5.55 13.56
CA PHE A 46 -11.56 -5.38 14.17
C PHE A 46 -12.23 -6.72 14.43
N GLU A 47 -12.65 -6.97 15.66
CA GLU A 47 -13.32 -8.23 16.06
C GLU A 47 -14.84 -8.17 15.87
N GLN A 48 -15.38 -7.02 15.48
CA GLN A 48 -16.78 -6.83 15.16
C GLN A 48 -16.97 -5.89 13.98
N ARG A 49 -18.18 -5.89 13.41
CA ARG A 49 -18.54 -4.90 12.38
C ARG A 49 -18.44 -3.50 12.97
N VAL A 50 -17.91 -2.59 12.18
CA VAL A 50 -17.77 -1.18 12.55
C VAL A 50 -18.56 -0.36 11.56
N GLY A 51 -19.49 0.44 12.08
CA GLY A 51 -20.28 1.36 11.29
C GLY A 51 -19.44 2.40 10.56
N THR A 52 -20.13 3.18 9.73
CA THR A 52 -19.48 4.18 8.88
C THR A 52 -18.77 5.24 9.73
N HIS A 53 -17.46 5.42 9.51
CA HIS A 53 -16.64 6.44 10.18
C HIS A 53 -15.70 7.12 9.18
N TRP A 54 -15.21 8.31 9.52
CA TRP A 54 -14.30 9.07 8.68
C TRP A 54 -12.85 8.67 8.91
N ASP A 55 -12.10 8.61 7.81
CA ASP A 55 -10.65 8.36 7.81
C ASP A 55 -9.98 9.20 6.71
N LYS A 56 -8.65 9.23 6.71
CA LYS A 56 -7.86 9.98 5.73
C LYS A 56 -6.52 9.31 5.40
N VAL A 57 -6.07 9.53 4.18
CA VAL A 57 -4.67 9.27 3.79
C VAL A 57 -4.01 10.57 3.36
N SER A 58 -2.72 10.72 3.67
CA SER A 58 -1.91 11.88 3.31
C SER A 58 -1.17 11.69 1.98
N SER A 59 -0.73 10.48 1.69
CA SER A 59 -0.03 10.12 0.45
C SER A 59 -0.83 9.11 -0.37
N VAL A 60 -0.39 8.84 -1.59
CA VAL A 60 -0.84 7.66 -2.35
C VAL A 60 -0.71 6.42 -1.48
N SER A 61 -1.79 5.66 -1.33
CA SER A 61 -1.85 4.59 -0.33
C SER A 61 -2.42 3.30 -0.89
N LEU A 62 -1.69 2.20 -0.73
CA LEU A 62 -2.14 0.84 -0.98
C LEU A 62 -2.91 0.32 0.24
N GLY A 63 -4.18 -0.04 0.05
CA GLY A 63 -4.98 -0.73 1.05
C GLY A 63 -5.20 -2.19 0.66
N MET A 64 -4.92 -3.11 1.58
CA MET A 64 -5.13 -4.54 1.37
C MET A 64 -5.83 -5.16 2.56
N VAL A 65 -6.95 -5.83 2.30
CA VAL A 65 -7.64 -6.69 3.29
C VAL A 65 -7.07 -8.08 3.15
N VAL A 66 -6.70 -8.71 4.27
CA VAL A 66 -6.25 -10.11 4.29
C VAL A 66 -7.27 -11.03 4.94
N GLN A 67 -8.20 -10.46 5.72
CA GLN A 67 -9.35 -11.17 6.29
C GLN A 67 -10.55 -10.23 6.49
N GLY A 68 -11.75 -10.70 6.15
CA GLY A 68 -12.99 -9.92 6.30
C GLY A 68 -13.33 -9.10 5.05
N ARG A 69 -14.15 -8.06 5.19
CA ARG A 69 -14.58 -7.21 4.06
C ARG A 69 -14.78 -5.78 4.51
N LYS A 70 -14.37 -4.83 3.67
CA LYS A 70 -14.46 -3.39 3.95
C LYS A 70 -15.14 -2.65 2.81
N ARG A 71 -15.85 -1.58 3.16
CA ARG A 71 -16.33 -0.56 2.23
C ARG A 71 -15.55 0.73 2.47
N VAL A 72 -15.09 1.34 1.38
CA VAL A 72 -14.57 2.71 1.35
C VAL A 72 -15.53 3.55 0.52
N ARG A 73 -15.94 4.71 1.02
CA ARG A 73 -16.75 5.68 0.28
C ARG A 73 -15.96 6.97 0.10
N ALA A 74 -15.67 7.30 -1.15
CA ALA A 74 -15.07 8.58 -1.53
C ALA A 74 -16.11 9.39 -2.34
N GLY A 75 -16.50 10.55 -1.81
CA GLY A 75 -17.60 11.34 -2.37
C GLY A 75 -18.91 10.55 -2.48
N SER A 76 -19.42 10.39 -3.69
CA SER A 76 -20.65 9.63 -4.00
C SER A 76 -20.40 8.20 -4.45
N ILE A 77 -19.17 7.68 -4.36
CA ILE A 77 -18.80 6.36 -4.87
C ILE A 77 -18.46 5.42 -3.70
N ASN A 78 -19.07 4.23 -3.69
CA ASN A 78 -18.72 3.15 -2.78
C ASN A 78 -17.82 2.12 -3.48
N TYR A 79 -16.73 1.77 -2.81
CA TYR A 79 -15.75 0.77 -3.19
C TYR A 79 -15.80 -0.36 -2.17
N PHE A 80 -16.06 -1.59 -2.63
CA PHE A 80 -16.09 -2.77 -1.78
C PHE A 80 -14.91 -3.66 -2.13
N TYR A 81 -14.20 -4.13 -1.12
CA TYR A 81 -13.04 -5.00 -1.33
C TYR A 81 -12.82 -5.93 -0.14
N ASP A 82 -12.11 -7.01 -0.40
CA ASP A 82 -11.96 -8.21 0.42
C ASP A 82 -10.58 -8.85 0.14
N PRO A 83 -10.26 -10.05 0.65
CA PRO A 83 -8.96 -10.70 0.46
C PRO A 83 -8.58 -11.03 -0.99
N PHE A 84 -9.46 -10.83 -1.95
CA PHE A 84 -9.18 -11.04 -3.37
C PHE A 84 -8.81 -9.73 -4.09
N HIS A 85 -8.90 -8.61 -3.40
CA HIS A 85 -8.78 -7.29 -3.99
C HIS A 85 -7.89 -6.37 -3.16
N TYR A 86 -7.19 -5.48 -3.84
CA TYR A 86 -6.56 -4.32 -3.22
C TYR A 86 -7.19 -3.04 -3.75
N LEU A 87 -6.97 -1.95 -3.03
CA LEU A 87 -7.34 -0.62 -3.50
C LEU A 87 -6.16 0.32 -3.39
N VAL A 88 -6.15 1.35 -4.23
CA VAL A 88 -5.21 2.45 -4.10
C VAL A 88 -5.98 3.76 -4.02
N MET A 89 -5.58 4.61 -3.09
CA MET A 89 -6.18 5.92 -2.82
C MET A 89 -5.20 7.03 -3.21
N LYS A 90 -5.72 8.11 -3.77
CA LYS A 90 -4.95 9.34 -3.99
C LYS A 90 -4.58 9.98 -2.65
N ARG A 91 -3.59 10.87 -2.69
CA ARG A 91 -3.19 11.74 -1.58
C ARG A 91 -4.32 12.60 -1.05
N GLU A 92 -4.16 13.08 0.18
CA GLU A 92 -5.07 14.02 0.86
C GLU A 92 -6.55 13.62 0.78
N LEU A 93 -6.82 12.33 0.62
CA LEU A 93 -8.17 11.81 0.44
C LEU A 93 -8.80 11.61 1.81
N ARG A 94 -9.94 12.28 2.04
CA ARG A 94 -10.86 11.96 3.12
C ARG A 94 -11.97 11.05 2.59
N PHE A 95 -12.20 9.95 3.28
CA PHE A 95 -13.19 8.95 2.89
C PHE A 95 -13.92 8.39 4.11
N GLN A 96 -15.05 7.73 3.87
CA GLN A 96 -15.75 6.99 4.92
C GLN A 96 -15.39 5.50 4.82
N ALA A 97 -15.00 4.89 5.92
CA ALA A 97 -14.74 3.46 6.04
C ALA A 97 -15.89 2.77 6.78
N GLU A 98 -16.19 1.53 6.39
CA GLU A 98 -17.12 0.64 7.10
C GLU A 98 -16.58 -0.79 7.05
N ILE A 99 -16.57 -1.46 8.21
CA ILE A 99 -16.12 -2.85 8.31
C ILE A 99 -17.35 -3.76 8.28
N LEU A 100 -17.49 -4.52 7.18
CA LEU A 100 -18.70 -5.27 6.85
C LEU A 100 -18.69 -6.71 7.37
N GLN A 101 -17.50 -7.31 7.52
CA GLN A 101 -17.32 -8.68 7.97
C GLN A 101 -16.15 -8.76 8.95
N ALA A 102 -16.48 -9.09 10.19
CA ALA A 102 -15.58 -9.27 11.33
C ALA A 102 -16.32 -10.05 12.43
N ALA A 103 -15.62 -10.95 13.11
CA ALA A 103 -16.08 -11.67 14.30
C ALA A 103 -14.87 -11.98 15.21
N PRO A 104 -15.04 -12.26 16.51
CA PRO A 104 -13.92 -12.57 17.40
C PRO A 104 -13.07 -13.76 16.94
N GLU A 105 -13.70 -14.81 16.41
CA GLU A 105 -13.02 -16.01 15.91
C GLU A 105 -12.39 -15.80 14.53
N ARG A 106 -12.81 -14.73 13.83
CA ARG A 106 -12.33 -14.39 12.49
C ARG A 106 -12.33 -12.86 12.31
N PRO A 107 -11.38 -12.15 12.94
CA PRO A 107 -11.35 -10.69 12.93
C PRO A 107 -11.15 -10.15 11.52
N PHE A 108 -11.65 -8.95 11.25
CA PHE A 108 -11.18 -8.20 10.10
C PHE A 108 -9.70 -7.86 10.28
N LEU A 109 -8.90 -8.11 9.25
CA LEU A 109 -7.47 -7.82 9.22
C LEU A 109 -7.12 -7.13 7.89
N SER A 110 -6.43 -6.01 7.98
CA SER A 110 -5.94 -5.28 6.80
C SER A 110 -4.72 -4.44 7.14
N PHE A 111 -4.09 -3.89 6.10
CA PHE A 111 -3.14 -2.81 6.27
C PHE A 111 -3.38 -1.70 5.24
N VAL A 112 -2.86 -0.52 5.57
CA VAL A 112 -2.68 0.60 4.65
C VAL A 112 -1.19 0.94 4.63
N LEU A 113 -0.61 0.94 3.44
CA LEU A 113 0.78 1.29 3.17
C LEU A 113 0.82 2.54 2.31
N GLN A 114 1.34 3.62 2.85
CA GLN A 114 1.62 4.85 2.11
C GLN A 114 2.85 4.65 1.24
N LEU A 115 2.71 4.95 -0.04
CA LEU A 115 3.80 5.01 -1.01
C LEU A 115 4.22 6.46 -1.12
N GLN A 116 5.52 6.69 -0.99
CA GLN A 116 6.07 8.03 -1.22
C GLN A 116 6.05 8.32 -2.73
N PRO A 117 5.54 9.47 -3.17
CA PRO A 117 5.55 9.85 -4.58
C PRO A 117 6.93 9.78 -5.22
N GLU A 118 7.98 10.11 -4.47
CA GLU A 118 9.36 10.06 -4.94
C GLU A 118 9.74 8.64 -5.37
N LEU A 119 9.33 7.64 -4.59
CA LEU A 119 9.55 6.22 -4.92
C LEU A 119 8.81 5.82 -6.20
N VAL A 120 7.54 6.23 -6.33
CA VAL A 120 6.73 5.90 -7.51
C VAL A 120 7.35 6.53 -8.76
N ASN A 121 7.76 7.79 -8.68
CA ASN A 121 8.40 8.51 -9.78
C ASN A 121 9.77 7.90 -10.13
N GLU A 122 10.59 7.55 -9.13
CA GLU A 122 11.89 6.94 -9.37
C GLU A 122 11.79 5.60 -10.11
N VAL A 123 10.88 4.72 -9.66
CA VAL A 123 10.64 3.42 -10.30
C VAL A 123 10.09 3.62 -11.72
N TYR A 124 9.19 4.58 -11.91
CA TYR A 124 8.68 4.93 -13.24
C TYR A 124 9.80 5.38 -14.20
N ASP A 125 10.65 6.32 -13.77
CA ASP A 125 11.74 6.85 -14.58
C ASP A 125 12.75 5.75 -14.97
N GLU A 126 13.02 4.81 -14.05
CA GLU A 126 13.86 3.65 -14.31
C GLU A 126 13.21 2.69 -15.34
N MET A 127 11.91 2.39 -15.20
CA MET A 127 11.17 1.58 -16.16
C MET A 127 11.19 2.19 -17.56
N ASN A 128 10.94 3.49 -17.67
CA ASN A 128 10.90 4.22 -18.94
C ASN A 128 12.29 4.29 -19.61
N ARG A 129 13.36 4.33 -18.81
CA ARG A 129 14.74 4.30 -19.32
C ARG A 129 15.12 2.94 -19.90
N LEU A 130 14.72 1.86 -19.23
CA LEU A 130 15.06 0.49 -19.63
C LEU A 130 14.29 0.05 -20.87
N VAL A 131 13.04 0.48 -20.99
CA VAL A 131 12.23 0.20 -22.17
C VAL A 131 11.45 1.48 -22.51
N PRO A 132 12.01 2.29 -23.41
CA PRO A 132 11.33 3.48 -23.92
C PRO A 132 9.94 3.12 -24.45
N ASP A 133 8.95 3.98 -24.19
CA ASP A 133 7.57 3.85 -24.66
C ASP A 133 6.72 2.70 -24.03
N ILE A 134 7.17 2.02 -22.97
CA ILE A 134 6.25 1.13 -22.19
C ILE A 134 5.03 1.91 -21.69
N LEU A 135 5.16 3.23 -21.53
CA LEU A 135 4.26 4.07 -20.75
C LEU A 135 3.78 5.28 -21.58
N HIS A 136 3.25 5.06 -22.78
CA HIS A 136 2.48 6.11 -23.44
C HIS A 136 1.26 6.47 -22.58
N ILE A 137 1.27 7.68 -22.03
CA ILE A 137 0.17 8.25 -21.26
C ILE A 137 -0.67 9.07 -22.23
N GLU A 138 -1.79 8.50 -22.69
CA GLU A 138 -2.78 9.32 -23.38
C GLU A 138 -3.54 10.19 -22.37
N PRO A 139 -3.96 11.41 -22.74
CA PRO A 139 -4.80 12.26 -21.91
C PRO A 139 -6.11 11.51 -21.59
N THR A 140 -6.22 11.02 -20.36
CA THR A 140 -7.38 10.24 -19.91
C THR A 140 -8.37 11.20 -19.24
N PRO A 141 -9.70 10.98 -19.32
CA PRO A 141 -10.67 11.72 -18.52
C PRO A 141 -10.33 11.68 -17.01
N PRO A 142 -10.85 12.63 -16.21
CA PRO A 142 -10.57 12.70 -14.79
C PRO A 142 -10.79 11.36 -14.10
N THR A 143 -9.73 10.82 -13.52
CA THR A 143 -9.71 9.53 -12.87
C THR A 143 -10.28 9.62 -11.43
N PRO A 144 -11.08 8.64 -10.97
CA PRO A 144 -11.62 8.63 -9.60
C PRO A 144 -10.54 8.71 -8.52
N ASP A 145 -10.87 9.13 -7.29
CA ASP A 145 -9.86 9.22 -6.21
C ASP A 145 -9.42 7.87 -5.64
N VAL A 146 -10.10 6.80 -6.03
CA VAL A 146 -9.83 5.43 -5.59
C VAL A 146 -10.04 4.49 -6.77
N TYR A 147 -9.17 3.50 -6.90
CA TYR A 147 -9.46 2.32 -7.72
C TYR A 147 -9.37 1.05 -6.87
N VAL A 148 -10.08 0.01 -7.31
CA VAL A 148 -10.02 -1.34 -6.73
C VAL A 148 -9.63 -2.30 -7.85
N MET A 149 -8.73 -3.22 -7.56
CA MET A 149 -8.26 -4.23 -8.51
C MET A 149 -8.15 -5.60 -7.85
N ALA A 150 -8.28 -6.65 -8.65
CA ALA A 150 -7.96 -8.01 -8.22
C ALA A 150 -6.48 -8.10 -7.84
N LEU A 151 -6.21 -8.84 -6.76
CA LEU A 151 -4.85 -9.19 -6.38
C LEU A 151 -4.27 -10.19 -7.37
N ASP A 152 -2.97 -10.06 -7.61
CA ASP A 152 -2.18 -11.05 -8.33
C ASP A 152 -1.12 -11.68 -7.38
N GLN A 153 -0.70 -12.91 -7.69
CA GLN A 153 0.33 -13.60 -6.90
C GLN A 153 1.64 -12.80 -6.76
N PRO A 154 2.12 -12.12 -7.83
CA PRO A 154 3.35 -11.36 -7.71
C PRO A 154 3.28 -10.19 -6.72
N LEU A 155 2.18 -9.42 -6.67
CA LEU A 155 1.98 -8.35 -5.68
C LEU A 155 1.86 -8.91 -4.27
N VAL A 156 1.11 -10.00 -4.09
CA VAL A 156 1.00 -10.69 -2.80
C VAL A 156 2.36 -11.14 -2.29
N GLY A 157 3.20 -11.72 -3.16
CA GLY A 157 4.55 -12.14 -2.80
C GLY A 157 5.47 -10.98 -2.41
N ALA A 158 5.39 -9.84 -3.12
CA ALA A 158 6.16 -8.64 -2.79
C ALA A 158 5.76 -8.05 -1.42
N VAL A 159 4.45 -7.98 -1.15
CA VAL A 159 3.90 -7.54 0.14
C VAL A 159 4.33 -8.47 1.26
N GLN A 160 4.24 -9.79 1.06
CA GLN A 160 4.66 -10.75 2.07
C GLN A 160 6.14 -10.60 2.43
N ARG A 161 7.03 -10.49 1.42
CA ARG A 161 8.47 -10.26 1.66
C ARG A 161 8.74 -8.93 2.37
N PHE A 162 8.03 -7.88 1.97
CA PHE A 162 8.11 -6.59 2.64
C PHE A 162 7.75 -6.70 4.13
N LEU A 163 6.59 -7.28 4.45
CA LEU A 163 6.14 -7.42 5.83
C LEU A 163 7.05 -8.32 6.68
N LEU A 164 7.59 -9.40 6.10
CA LEU A 164 8.57 -10.26 6.77
C LEU A 164 9.85 -9.49 7.13
N ALA A 165 10.39 -8.72 6.17
CA ALA A 165 11.58 -7.91 6.41
C ALA A 165 11.40 -6.89 7.54
N LEU A 166 10.16 -6.49 7.86
CA LEU A 166 9.90 -5.58 8.96
C LEU A 166 10.03 -6.24 10.34
N GLU A 167 10.00 -7.57 10.45
CA GLU A 167 10.10 -8.28 11.74
C GLU A 167 11.53 -8.25 12.33
N SER A 168 12.55 -7.96 11.52
CA SER A 168 13.97 -7.93 11.91
C SER A 168 14.59 -6.57 11.59
N GLU A 169 15.30 -5.95 12.54
CA GLU A 169 15.92 -4.63 12.34
C GLU A 169 16.99 -4.63 11.23
N PRO A 170 17.93 -5.60 11.17
CA PRO A 170 18.87 -5.71 10.04
C PRO A 170 18.17 -5.88 8.68
N GLU A 171 17.16 -6.75 8.60
CA GLU A 171 16.43 -6.97 7.34
C GLU A 171 15.60 -5.74 6.95
N ARG A 172 15.02 -5.05 7.92
CA ARG A 172 14.28 -3.81 7.70
C ARG A 172 15.19 -2.74 7.10
N GLY A 173 16.41 -2.58 7.63
CA GLY A 173 17.37 -1.60 7.15
C GLY A 173 17.86 -1.89 5.72
N VAL A 174 17.98 -3.17 5.34
CA VAL A 174 18.59 -3.56 4.06
C VAL A 174 17.56 -3.90 2.98
N LEU A 175 16.50 -4.64 3.32
CA LEU A 175 15.60 -5.27 2.35
C LEU A 175 14.26 -4.55 2.18
N ALA A 176 13.74 -3.89 3.23
CA ALA A 176 12.39 -3.33 3.19
C ALA A 176 12.22 -2.29 2.07
N SER A 177 13.21 -1.42 1.86
CA SER A 177 13.19 -0.44 0.75
C SER A 177 13.17 -1.12 -0.61
N THR A 178 13.90 -2.22 -0.79
CA THR A 178 13.94 -3.01 -2.03
C THR A 178 12.58 -3.65 -2.32
N TYR A 179 11.94 -4.26 -1.32
CA TYR A 179 10.60 -4.82 -1.51
C TYR A 179 9.53 -3.74 -1.71
N LEU A 180 9.70 -2.57 -1.10
CA LEU A 180 8.82 -1.42 -1.35
C LEU A 180 8.92 -0.91 -2.79
N ARG A 181 10.14 -0.85 -3.37
CA ARG A 181 10.34 -0.60 -4.81
C ARG A 181 9.64 -1.63 -5.67
N GLU A 182 9.73 -2.90 -5.30
CA GLU A 182 9.07 -3.99 -6.02
C GLU A 182 7.53 -3.82 -6.01
N ILE A 183 6.94 -3.47 -4.86
CA ILE A 183 5.51 -3.18 -4.75
C ILE A 183 5.13 -2.02 -5.70
N ALA A 184 5.88 -0.91 -5.67
CA ALA A 184 5.64 0.22 -6.57
C ALA A 184 5.72 -0.18 -8.05
N TYR A 185 6.74 -0.95 -8.44
CA TYR A 185 6.89 -1.49 -9.80
C TYR A 185 5.68 -2.32 -10.23
N ARG A 186 5.17 -3.19 -9.36
CA ARG A 186 4.02 -4.06 -9.65
C ARG A 186 2.75 -3.24 -9.83
N LEU A 187 2.53 -2.24 -8.99
CA LEU A 187 1.40 -1.33 -9.13
C LEU A 187 1.49 -0.50 -10.42
N LEU A 188 2.70 -0.05 -10.80
CA LEU A 188 2.94 0.67 -12.06
C LEU A 188 2.77 -0.20 -13.31
N ARG A 189 2.89 -1.53 -13.19
CA ARG A 189 2.61 -2.46 -14.30
C ARG A 189 1.13 -2.80 -14.48
N SER A 190 0.29 -2.45 -13.50
CA SER A 190 -1.14 -2.70 -13.56
C SER A 190 -1.83 -1.90 -14.68
N GLU A 191 -3.10 -2.24 -14.95
CA GLU A 191 -3.96 -1.49 -15.87
C GLU A 191 -4.19 -0.04 -15.40
N GLN A 192 -4.00 0.23 -14.11
CA GLN A 192 -4.19 1.55 -13.49
C GLN A 192 -2.90 2.38 -13.43
N ARG A 193 -1.89 2.07 -14.25
CA ARG A 193 -0.61 2.79 -14.29
C ARG A 193 -0.75 4.30 -14.43
N VAL A 194 -1.61 4.76 -15.34
CA VAL A 194 -1.82 6.18 -15.64
C VAL A 194 -2.39 6.87 -14.40
N TRP A 195 -3.36 6.24 -13.76
CA TRP A 195 -3.94 6.70 -12.51
C TRP A 195 -2.86 6.89 -11.42
N LEU A 196 -1.96 5.91 -11.27
CA LEU A 196 -0.95 5.93 -10.21
C LEU A 196 0.07 7.04 -10.45
N LEU A 197 0.47 7.22 -11.72
CA LEU A 197 1.37 8.28 -12.13
C LEU A 197 0.75 9.67 -12.00
N GLU A 198 -0.50 9.86 -12.41
CA GLU A 198 -1.21 11.13 -12.18
C GLU A 198 -1.28 11.48 -10.69
N SER A 199 -1.47 10.47 -9.86
CA SER A 199 -1.58 10.63 -8.41
C SER A 199 -0.23 11.01 -7.79
N ALA A 200 0.88 10.43 -8.25
CA ALA A 200 2.24 10.74 -7.80
C ALA A 200 2.84 12.00 -8.44
N ALA A 201 2.51 12.33 -9.68
CA ALA A 201 3.03 13.50 -10.41
C ALA A 201 2.49 14.81 -9.81
N ARG A 202 1.26 14.81 -9.30
CA ARG A 202 0.67 15.95 -8.57
C ARG A 202 1.32 16.20 -7.21
N GLU A 203 2.23 15.34 -6.78
CA GLU A 203 3.03 15.51 -5.56
C GLU A 203 4.37 16.20 -5.80
N ASN A 204 4.76 16.46 -7.06
CA ASN A 204 6.10 16.94 -7.35
C ASN A 204 6.18 18.46 -7.60
N HIS A 205 6.64 19.18 -6.58
CA HIS A 205 7.64 20.24 -6.73
C HIS A 205 8.75 19.97 -5.69
N GLY A 206 9.69 19.08 -5.98
CA GLY A 206 10.86 18.92 -5.13
C GLY A 206 11.81 17.80 -5.57
N ASN A 207 12.86 18.17 -6.30
CA ASN A 207 14.01 17.36 -6.71
C ASN A 207 14.33 16.13 -5.81
N VAL A 208 14.27 14.96 -6.45
CA VAL A 208 14.26 13.57 -5.93
C VAL A 208 15.61 13.09 -5.34
N ILE A 209 16.60 13.95 -5.09
CA ILE A 209 17.90 13.52 -4.56
C ILE A 209 18.06 13.83 -3.05
N THR A 210 17.25 14.71 -2.47
CA THR A 210 17.52 15.22 -1.11
C THR A 210 16.86 14.40 0.02
N ALA A 211 15.67 13.83 -0.17
CA ALA A 211 14.91 13.19 0.92
C ALA A 211 15.38 11.75 1.24
N ALA A 212 15.64 10.93 0.22
CA ALA A 212 16.16 9.58 0.42
C ALA A 212 17.61 9.61 0.94
N ILE A 213 18.44 10.55 0.47
CA ILE A 213 19.78 10.80 1.03
C ILE A 213 19.69 11.34 2.46
N ALA A 214 18.71 12.20 2.78
CA ALA A 214 18.54 12.70 4.15
C ALA A 214 18.11 11.60 5.12
N PHE A 215 17.19 10.71 4.71
CA PHE A 215 16.76 9.58 5.51
C PHE A 215 17.87 8.53 5.70
N MET A 216 18.61 8.17 4.64
CA MET A 216 19.76 7.27 4.74
C MET A 216 20.91 7.88 5.57
N LYS A 217 21.14 9.20 5.48
CA LYS A 217 22.16 9.87 6.30
C LYS A 217 21.76 10.00 7.77
N GLN A 218 20.48 10.18 8.11
CA GLN A 218 20.06 10.30 9.51
C GLN A 218 20.22 8.99 10.30
N GLU A 219 20.00 7.84 9.68
CA GLU A 219 20.11 6.53 10.35
C GLU A 219 21.52 5.91 10.29
N MET A 220 22.43 6.44 9.47
CA MET A 220 23.84 5.99 9.41
C MET A 220 24.77 6.71 10.40
N HIS A 221 24.26 7.58 11.26
CA HIS A 221 25.04 8.20 12.34
C HIS A 221 25.10 7.31 13.60
N HIS A 222 25.65 6.11 13.43
CA HIS A 222 26.42 5.47 14.49
C HIS A 222 27.86 5.36 13.99
N PRO A 223 28.83 6.10 14.56
CA PRO A 223 30.22 5.89 14.21
C PRO A 223 30.61 4.50 14.72
N LEU A 224 30.69 3.54 13.79
CA LEU A 224 31.45 2.30 14.03
C LEU A 224 32.87 2.73 14.35
N SER A 225 33.24 2.64 15.62
CA SER A 225 34.58 2.95 16.06
C SER A 225 35.48 1.78 15.69
N VAL A 226 36.68 2.06 15.18
CA VAL A 226 37.70 1.04 14.87
C VAL A 226 38.15 0.27 16.13
N ARG A 227 37.67 0.63 17.34
CA ARG A 227 37.92 -0.10 18.58
C ARG A 227 37.02 -1.32 18.81
N ASP A 228 35.94 -1.49 18.03
CA ASP A 228 35.02 -2.63 18.21
C ASP A 228 35.33 -3.82 17.29
N LEU A 229 36.39 -3.72 16.47
CA LEU A 229 36.84 -4.73 15.51
C LEU A 229 38.25 -5.29 15.84
N ALA A 230 38.71 -5.13 17.09
CA ALA A 230 39.99 -5.67 17.57
C ALA A 230 39.79 -6.63 18.75
#